data_AF-A0A7J7KED9-F1
#
_entry.id   AF-A0A7J7KED9-F1
#
_cell.length_a   1.000
_cell.length_b   1.000
_cell.length_c   1.000
_cell.angle_alpha   90.00
_cell.angle_beta   90.00
_cell.angle_gamma   90.00
#
_symmetry.space_group_name_H-M   'P 1'
#
loop_
_entity.id
_entity.type
_entity.pdbx_description
1 polymer ?
#
loop_
_entity_poly.entity_id
_entity_poly.type
_entity_poly.pdbx_seq_one_letter_code
_entity_poly.pdbx_strand_id
1 'polypeptide(L)'
;MGRYLYYTNLLVYVVYLIFFTGFALTIPSPIRVVTEDFDPKYSAKTVANASVKDQVAFLADNNMTLPTDMPSLIQRRVFVDFGLYIAIIIIALKIASELFQLSNSPFSYFQNLENLLEWFLYVTSLLFCFLSLLILIIVSIFCVPWQWQTGAVAVFLAWMELILIIRKLPWLGIYVVMFTHIIATFARFFIVFFLFIIGFAVSFHMLLVNQAPFKEVENSLLKTAIMMIGEFEFDSIFNESGVKVFYPHAAYIIFICFVIVMSIIIMNLLVGLAVDDIKGVQEQAVLTRKGMQVELALAVEAKLPEFITRKNIQTEWKVKPNASADICSGLTGAIFSRKNFKVLVEALNPELDDIEKVMEKNKNVLKLNSVK
;
A
#
# COMPACT_ATOMS: atom_id res chain seq x y z
N MET A 1 -10.78 -18.09 18.04
CA MET A 1 -11.05 -16.72 18.52
C MET A 1 -10.30 -15.65 17.73
N GLY A 2 -8.98 -15.78 17.51
CA GLY A 2 -8.18 -14.76 16.79
C GLY A 2 -8.65 -14.40 15.38
N ARG A 3 -9.22 -15.35 14.62
CA ARG A 3 -9.83 -15.05 13.31
C ARG A 3 -10.96 -14.02 13.39
N TYR A 4 -11.83 -14.12 14.39
CA TYR A 4 -12.96 -13.20 14.56
C TYR A 4 -12.47 -11.79 14.90
N LEU A 5 -11.51 -11.66 15.82
CA LEU A 5 -10.91 -10.36 16.19
C LEU A 5 -10.23 -9.68 15.00
N TYR A 6 -9.57 -10.47 14.15
CA TYR A 6 -8.98 -9.95 12.93
C TYR A 6 -10.03 -9.41 11.95
N TYR A 7 -11.09 -10.18 11.67
CA TYR A 7 -12.16 -9.72 10.78
C TYR A 7 -12.90 -8.50 11.33
N THR A 8 -13.10 -8.40 12.65
CA THR A 8 -13.69 -7.21 13.26
C THR A 8 -12.78 -5.99 13.13
N ASN A 9 -11.46 -6.15 13.32
CA ASN A 9 -10.51 -5.05 13.13
C ASN A 9 -10.46 -4.60 11.66
N LEU A 10 -10.43 -5.55 10.73
CA LEU A 10 -10.50 -5.26 9.29
C LEU A 10 -11.80 -4.52 8.94
N LEU A 11 -12.94 -4.94 9.50
CA LEU A 11 -14.22 -4.25 9.26
C LEU A 11 -14.20 -2.81 9.79
N VAL A 12 -13.72 -2.60 11.02
CA VAL A 12 -13.57 -1.24 11.58
C VAL A 12 -12.65 -0.38 10.71
N TYR A 13 -11.57 -0.96 10.20
CA TYR A 13 -10.64 -0.26 9.31
C TYR A 13 -11.27 0.09 7.96
N VAL A 14 -12.04 -0.83 7.36
CA VAL A 14 -12.77 -0.54 6.11
C VAL A 14 -13.82 0.56 6.31
N VAL A 15 -14.51 0.56 7.46
CA VAL A 15 -15.44 1.65 7.81
C VAL A 15 -14.70 2.98 7.90
N TYR A 16 -13.57 3.02 8.60
CA TYR A 16 -12.70 4.20 8.63
C TYR A 16 -12.30 4.66 7.23
N LEU A 17 -11.83 3.74 6.39
CA LEU A 17 -11.35 4.03 5.05
C LEU A 17 -12.43 4.65 4.18
N ILE A 18 -13.66 4.11 4.21
CA ILE A 18 -14.80 4.62 3.44
C ILE A 18 -15.17 6.04 3.88
N PHE A 19 -15.28 6.29 5.19
CA PHE A 19 -15.62 7.62 5.69
C PHE A 19 -14.51 8.64 5.43
N PHE A 20 -13.24 8.23 5.58
CA PHE A 20 -12.09 9.10 5.36
C PHE A 20 -11.92 9.47 3.87
N THR A 21 -12.06 8.51 2.95
CA THR A 21 -12.05 8.81 1.51
C THR A 21 -13.27 9.61 1.08
N GLY A 22 -14.46 9.25 1.56
CA GLY A 22 -15.68 10.02 1.28
C GLY A 22 -15.56 11.47 1.75
N PHE A 23 -14.96 11.70 2.93
CA PHE A 23 -14.64 13.04 3.41
C PHE A 23 -13.65 13.77 2.48
N ALA A 24 -12.54 13.13 2.11
CA ALA A 24 -11.52 13.72 1.23
C ALA A 24 -12.05 14.09 -0.16
N LEU A 25 -13.02 13.35 -0.70
CA LEU A 25 -13.64 13.64 -1.99
C LEU A 25 -14.75 14.70 -1.93
N THR A 26 -15.38 14.88 -0.76
CA THR A 26 -16.50 15.83 -0.60
C THR A 26 -16.05 17.22 -0.14
N ILE A 27 -14.89 17.34 0.50
CA ILE A 27 -14.33 18.63 0.90
C ILE A 27 -13.87 19.42 -0.33
N PRO A 28 -14.25 20.70 -0.47
CA PRO A 28 -13.87 21.49 -1.65
C PRO A 28 -12.36 21.73 -1.68
N SER A 29 -11.76 21.54 -2.85
CA SER A 29 -10.35 21.84 -3.07
C SER A 29 -10.07 23.34 -2.84
N PRO A 30 -8.86 23.71 -2.38
CA PRO A 30 -8.46 25.12 -2.24
C PRO A 30 -8.58 25.93 -3.55
N ILE A 31 -8.47 25.25 -4.70
CA ILE A 31 -8.42 25.85 -6.03
C ILE A 31 -9.83 26.21 -6.55
N ARG A 32 -10.89 25.57 -6.04
CA ARG A 32 -12.29 25.71 -6.50
C ARG A 32 -12.90 27.10 -6.35
N VAL A 33 -12.25 28.02 -5.64
CA VAL A 33 -12.89 29.23 -5.10
C VAL A 33 -12.53 30.47 -5.90
N VAL A 34 -11.66 30.37 -6.91
CA VAL A 34 -11.23 31.58 -7.62
C VAL A 34 -12.21 32.02 -8.72
N THR A 35 -13.25 31.23 -9.04
CA THR A 35 -14.09 31.50 -10.22
C THR A 35 -15.58 31.74 -9.97
N GLU A 36 -16.10 31.70 -8.74
CA GLU A 36 -17.52 31.99 -8.49
C GLU A 36 -17.72 32.95 -7.30
N ASP A 37 -18.01 34.22 -7.63
CA ASP A 37 -18.70 35.22 -6.81
C ASP A 37 -18.22 35.49 -5.36
N PHE A 38 -16.95 35.84 -5.14
CA PHE A 38 -16.50 36.33 -3.82
C PHE A 38 -15.50 37.51 -3.88
N ASP A 39 -15.73 38.49 -3.00
CA ASP A 39 -15.05 39.79 -2.88
C ASP A 39 -13.50 39.70 -3.02
N PRO A 40 -12.87 40.50 -3.92
CA PRO A 40 -11.42 40.48 -4.17
C PRO A 40 -10.53 40.74 -2.94
N LYS A 41 -11.09 41.28 -1.84
CA LYS A 41 -10.35 41.43 -0.56
C LYS A 41 -10.02 40.10 0.14
N TYR A 42 -10.79 39.04 -0.11
CA TYR A 42 -10.55 37.72 0.51
C TYR A 42 -9.66 36.82 -0.36
N SER A 43 -9.76 36.93 -1.69
CA SER A 43 -8.84 36.29 -2.65
C SER A 43 -7.38 36.70 -2.40
N ALA A 44 -7.13 37.99 -2.13
CA ALA A 44 -5.79 38.50 -1.87
C ALA A 44 -5.10 37.91 -0.61
N LYS A 45 -5.85 37.39 0.37
CA LYS A 45 -5.28 36.74 1.57
C LYS A 45 -5.03 35.24 1.37
N THR A 46 -5.83 34.57 0.54
CA THR A 46 -5.65 33.13 0.21
C THR A 46 -4.59 32.90 -0.87
N VAL A 47 -4.40 33.88 -1.77
CA VAL A 47 -3.39 33.91 -2.85
C VAL A 47 -2.03 34.42 -2.34
N ALA A 48 -1.76 34.31 -1.04
CA ALA A 48 -0.47 34.70 -0.46
C ALA A 48 0.71 33.83 -0.93
N ASN A 49 0.45 32.71 -1.61
CA ASN A 49 1.48 31.85 -2.20
C ASN A 49 1.53 32.02 -3.73
N ALA A 50 2.70 32.43 -4.24
CA ALA A 50 2.96 32.67 -5.66
C ALA A 50 2.57 31.49 -6.57
N SER A 51 2.77 30.24 -6.13
CA SER A 51 2.46 29.02 -6.90
C SER A 51 0.98 28.85 -7.25
N VAL A 52 0.05 29.29 -6.40
CA VAL A 52 -1.40 29.15 -6.66
C VAL A 52 -1.89 30.27 -7.58
N LYS A 53 -1.24 31.44 -7.53
CA LYS A 53 -1.56 32.60 -8.37
C LYS A 53 -1.33 32.31 -9.86
N ASP A 54 -0.23 31.65 -10.18
CA ASP A 54 0.14 31.31 -11.56
C ASP A 54 -0.78 30.24 -12.15
N GLN A 55 -1.19 29.25 -11.34
CA GLN A 55 -2.14 28.21 -11.76
C GLN A 55 -3.54 28.76 -12.02
N VAL A 56 -4.00 29.68 -11.18
CA VAL A 56 -5.28 30.37 -11.35
C VAL A 56 -5.25 31.28 -12.58
N ALA A 57 -4.15 32.00 -12.79
CA ALA A 57 -3.96 32.82 -13.98
C ALA A 57 -3.96 31.97 -15.27
N PHE A 58 -3.31 30.81 -15.25
CA PHE A 58 -3.31 29.86 -16.37
C PHE A 58 -4.71 29.29 -16.68
N LEU A 59 -5.51 28.97 -15.65
CA LEU A 59 -6.88 28.48 -15.84
C LEU A 59 -7.82 29.57 -16.41
N ALA A 60 -7.65 30.81 -15.94
CA ALA A 60 -8.38 31.96 -16.44
C ALA A 60 -8.02 32.29 -17.89
N ASP A 61 -6.74 32.18 -18.26
CA ASP A 61 -6.25 32.44 -19.64
C ASP A 61 -6.78 31.40 -20.65
N ASN A 62 -7.07 30.17 -20.18
CA ASN A 62 -7.56 29.08 -21.02
C ASN A 62 -9.09 28.89 -21.03
N ASN A 63 -9.87 29.80 -20.43
CA ASN A 63 -11.34 29.66 -20.30
C ASN A 63 -11.80 28.30 -19.72
N MET A 64 -10.95 27.62 -18.93
CA MET A 64 -11.31 26.36 -18.29
C MET A 64 -12.06 26.66 -16.99
N THR A 65 -13.39 26.51 -17.01
CA THR A 65 -14.19 26.56 -15.78
C THR A 65 -13.92 25.32 -14.94
N LEU A 66 -13.61 25.51 -13.67
CA LEU A 66 -13.46 24.39 -12.72
C LEU A 66 -14.78 23.61 -12.64
N PRO A 67 -14.77 22.28 -12.46
CA PRO A 67 -16.00 21.49 -12.35
C PRO A 67 -16.86 22.02 -11.20
N THR A 68 -18.03 22.57 -11.55
CA THR A 68 -19.00 23.19 -10.64
C THR A 68 -19.93 22.19 -9.95
N ASP A 69 -19.72 20.89 -10.17
CA ASP A 69 -20.50 19.83 -9.53
C ASP A 69 -20.26 19.82 -8.01
N MET A 70 -21.05 20.63 -7.31
CA MET A 70 -21.13 20.62 -5.86
C MET A 70 -21.67 19.24 -5.44
N PRO A 71 -21.02 18.57 -4.46
CA PRO A 71 -21.49 17.29 -3.98
C PRO A 71 -22.95 17.43 -3.50
N SER A 72 -23.76 16.39 -3.74
CA SER A 72 -25.16 16.44 -3.36
C SER A 72 -25.31 16.72 -1.85
N LEU A 73 -26.38 17.42 -1.44
CA LEU A 73 -26.60 17.76 -0.02
C LEU A 73 -26.53 16.53 0.89
N ILE A 74 -26.98 15.37 0.39
CA ILE A 74 -26.92 14.08 1.08
C ILE A 74 -25.46 13.64 1.29
N GLN A 75 -24.62 13.69 0.26
CA GLN A 75 -23.20 13.33 0.38
C GLN A 75 -22.48 14.21 1.38
N ARG A 76 -22.74 15.53 1.34
CA ARG A 76 -22.14 16.47 2.29
C ARG A 76 -22.55 16.14 3.73
N ARG A 77 -23.83 15.93 4.00
CA ARG A 77 -24.30 15.54 5.34
C ARG A 77 -23.64 14.24 5.81
N VAL A 78 -23.63 13.21 4.97
CA VAL A 78 -23.13 11.89 5.36
C VAL A 78 -21.62 11.90 5.61
N PHE A 79 -20.83 12.48 4.71
CA PHE A 79 -19.36 12.36 4.79
C PHE A 79 -18.69 13.51 5.55
N VAL A 80 -19.21 14.73 5.46
CA VAL A 80 -18.63 15.90 6.15
C VAL A 80 -19.20 16.04 7.55
N ASP A 81 -20.53 16.07 7.69
CA ASP A 81 -21.14 16.36 9.01
C ASP A 81 -21.11 15.14 9.94
N PHE A 82 -21.28 13.91 9.44
CA PHE A 82 -21.21 12.69 10.27
C PHE A 82 -19.90 11.93 10.10
N GLY A 83 -19.47 11.73 8.85
CA GLY A 83 -18.30 10.93 8.51
C GLY A 83 -17.00 11.44 9.12
N LEU A 84 -16.82 12.75 9.21
CA LEU A 84 -15.64 13.36 9.84
C LEU A 84 -15.52 12.98 11.32
N TYR A 85 -16.59 13.10 12.10
CA TYR A 85 -16.55 12.74 13.53
C TYR A 85 -16.30 11.25 13.72
N ILE A 86 -16.91 10.40 12.91
CA ILE A 86 -16.67 8.95 12.93
C ILE A 86 -15.19 8.67 12.63
N ALA A 87 -14.62 9.28 11.59
CA ALA A 87 -13.22 9.12 11.23
C ALA A 87 -12.29 9.58 12.37
N ILE A 88 -12.54 10.76 12.96
CA ILE A 88 -11.75 11.29 14.08
C ILE A 88 -11.81 10.35 15.29
N ILE A 89 -12.99 9.84 15.64
CA ILE A 89 -13.14 8.89 16.76
C ILE A 89 -12.31 7.63 16.50
N ILE A 90 -12.38 7.06 15.29
CA ILE A 90 -11.60 5.86 14.95
C ILE A 90 -10.09 6.16 14.97
N ILE A 91 -9.65 7.29 14.41
CA ILE A 91 -8.26 7.74 14.45
C ILE A 91 -7.78 7.87 15.90
N ALA A 92 -8.56 8.50 16.77
CA ALA A 92 -8.22 8.66 18.18
C ALA A 92 -8.09 7.32 18.91
N LEU A 93 -9.01 6.38 18.67
CA LEU A 93 -8.93 5.02 19.22
C LEU A 93 -7.70 4.26 18.72
N LYS A 94 -7.32 4.44 17.45
CA LYS A 94 -6.13 3.82 16.86
C LYS A 94 -4.84 4.40 17.43
N ILE A 95 -4.72 5.72 17.51
CA ILE A 95 -3.57 6.38 18.15
C ILE A 95 -3.45 5.95 19.62
N ALA A 96 -4.55 5.88 20.37
CA ALA A 96 -4.54 5.40 21.75
C ALA A 96 -4.07 3.94 21.86
N SER A 97 -4.53 3.08 20.92
CA SER A 97 -4.10 1.68 20.86
C SER A 97 -2.61 1.55 20.53
N GLU A 98 -2.08 2.40 19.64
CA GLU A 98 -0.65 2.41 19.30
C GLU A 98 0.22 2.98 20.42
N LEU A 99 -0.24 4.01 21.14
CA LEU A 99 0.43 4.49 22.35
C LEU A 99 0.53 3.41 23.42
N PHE A 100 -0.54 2.64 23.61
CA PHE A 100 -0.53 1.52 24.56
C PHE A 100 0.46 0.43 24.14
N GLN A 101 0.54 0.10 22.85
CA GLN A 101 1.53 -0.86 22.33
C GLN A 101 2.97 -0.33 22.50
N LEU A 102 3.20 0.94 22.20
CA LEU A 102 4.49 1.60 22.34
C LEU A 102 4.97 1.60 23.79
N SER A 103 4.08 1.86 24.75
CA SER A 103 4.42 1.87 26.17
C SER A 103 4.85 0.50 26.70
N ASN A 104 4.29 -0.58 26.16
CA ASN A 104 4.57 -1.94 26.61
C ASN A 104 5.82 -2.55 25.96
N SER A 105 6.22 -2.10 24.77
CA SER A 105 7.37 -2.66 24.05
C SER A 105 8.05 -1.64 23.12
N PRO A 106 8.72 -0.59 23.63
CA PRO A 106 9.18 0.54 22.82
C PRO A 106 10.27 0.18 21.80
N PHE A 107 11.27 -0.62 22.19
CA PHE A 107 12.42 -0.92 21.32
C PHE A 107 12.09 -1.89 20.17
N SER A 108 11.27 -2.91 20.43
CA SER A 108 10.83 -3.83 19.37
C SER A 108 9.83 -3.17 18.42
N TYR A 109 9.11 -2.14 18.88
CA TYR A 109 8.09 -1.47 18.08
C TYR A 109 8.68 -0.64 16.94
N PHE A 110 9.77 0.11 17.19
CA PHE A 110 10.40 0.98 16.18
C PHE A 110 11.19 0.22 15.09
N GLN A 111 11.44 -1.08 15.27
CA GLN A 111 12.10 -1.90 14.25
C GLN A 111 11.15 -2.36 13.14
N ASN A 112 9.83 -2.30 13.38
CA ASN A 112 8.83 -2.72 12.42
C ASN A 112 8.40 -1.54 11.54
N LEU A 113 8.67 -1.62 10.24
CA LEU A 113 8.30 -0.58 9.27
C LEU A 113 6.78 -0.40 9.17
N GLU A 114 5.99 -1.46 9.39
CA GLU A 114 4.53 -1.42 9.44
C GLU A 114 4.03 -0.47 10.51
N ASN A 115 4.56 -0.60 11.72
CA ASN A 115 4.20 0.24 12.86
C ASN A 115 4.51 1.72 12.59
N LEU A 116 5.64 2.00 11.91
CA LEU A 116 6.01 3.37 11.51
C LEU A 116 5.05 3.93 10.45
N LEU A 117 4.67 3.11 9.47
CA LEU A 117 3.73 3.47 8.41
C LEU A 117 2.33 3.74 9.00
N GLU A 118 1.87 2.92 9.94
CA GLU A 118 0.63 3.12 10.69
C GLU A 118 0.63 4.46 11.45
N TRP A 119 1.72 4.77 12.18
CA TRP A 119 1.87 6.07 12.84
C TRP A 119 1.81 7.23 11.85
N PHE A 120 2.56 7.13 10.76
CA PHE A 120 2.59 8.19 9.75
C PHE A 120 1.21 8.40 9.12
N LEU A 121 0.47 7.32 8.84
CA LEU A 121 -0.91 7.38 8.37
C LEU A 121 -1.82 8.10 9.37
N TYR A 122 -1.89 7.66 10.63
CA TYR A 122 -2.85 8.22 11.58
C TYR A 122 -2.51 9.67 11.97
N VAL A 123 -1.23 10.04 12.03
CA VAL A 123 -0.80 11.42 12.27
C VAL A 123 -1.17 12.32 11.09
N THR A 124 -0.87 11.91 9.86
CA THR A 124 -1.22 12.70 8.65
C THR A 124 -2.73 12.82 8.48
N SER A 125 -3.48 11.75 8.76
CA SER A 125 -4.96 11.74 8.75
C SER A 125 -5.54 12.65 9.83
N LEU A 126 -4.96 12.66 11.03
CA LEU A 126 -5.37 13.56 12.11
C LEU A 126 -5.11 15.03 11.74
N LEU A 127 -3.94 15.35 11.18
CA LEU A 127 -3.62 16.71 10.73
C LEU A 127 -4.62 17.20 9.66
N PHE A 128 -4.99 16.33 8.72
CA PHE A 128 -5.98 16.64 7.69
C PHE A 128 -7.38 16.89 8.27
N CYS A 129 -7.86 16.02 9.17
CA CYS A 129 -9.20 16.10 9.76
C CYS A 129 -9.33 17.22 10.81
N PHE A 130 -8.35 17.36 11.72
CA PHE A 130 -8.41 18.34 12.82
C PHE A 130 -8.38 19.78 12.30
N LEU A 131 -7.53 20.06 11.31
CA LEU A 131 -7.45 21.39 10.73
C LEU A 131 -8.73 21.74 9.95
N SER A 132 -9.34 20.75 9.27
CA SER A 132 -10.65 20.93 8.63
C SER A 132 -11.77 21.24 9.61
N LEU A 133 -11.74 20.63 10.81
CA LEU A 133 -12.71 20.88 11.88
C LEU A 133 -12.56 22.30 12.47
N LEU A 134 -11.32 22.76 12.66
CA LEU A 134 -11.05 24.14 13.10
C LEU A 134 -11.56 25.17 12.08
N ILE A 135 -11.38 24.88 10.80
CA ILE A 135 -11.80 25.71 9.67
C ILE A 135 -13.35 25.80 9.61
N LEU A 136 -14.06 24.69 9.80
CA LEU A 136 -15.53 24.64 9.87
C LEU A 136 -16.11 25.51 11.01
N ILE A 137 -15.42 25.57 12.16
CA ILE A 137 -15.83 26.36 13.34
C ILE A 137 -15.60 27.86 13.12
N ILE A 138 -14.56 28.25 12.38
CA ILE A 138 -14.17 29.66 12.17
C ILE A 138 -14.91 30.30 10.96
N VAL A 139 -15.87 29.60 10.34
CA VAL A 139 -16.59 30.07 9.13
C VAL A 139 -15.63 30.40 7.99
N SER A 140 -14.56 29.61 7.87
CA SER A 140 -13.75 29.56 6.65
C SER A 140 -13.98 28.19 6.02
N ILE A 141 -14.14 28.09 4.71
CA ILE A 141 -14.42 26.80 4.04
C ILE A 141 -13.15 26.24 3.37
N PHE A 142 -12.00 26.91 3.54
CA PHE A 142 -10.86 26.71 2.66
C PHE A 142 -9.74 25.93 3.34
N CYS A 143 -9.37 24.80 2.74
CA CYS A 143 -8.15 24.08 3.08
C CYS A 143 -6.93 24.91 2.67
N VAL A 144 -5.89 24.89 3.50
CA VAL A 144 -4.60 25.50 3.16
C VAL A 144 -3.87 24.60 2.14
N PRO A 145 -3.08 25.12 1.18
CA PRO A 145 -2.44 24.28 0.16
C PRO A 145 -1.65 23.07 0.69
N TRP A 146 -0.89 23.25 1.78
CA TRP A 146 -0.15 22.15 2.42
C TRP A 146 -1.07 21.10 3.03
N GLN A 147 -2.25 21.50 3.53
CA GLN A 147 -3.22 20.59 4.11
C GLN A 147 -3.81 19.67 3.04
N TRP A 148 -4.05 20.19 1.83
CA TRP A 148 -4.54 19.40 0.71
C TRP A 148 -3.50 18.36 0.27
N GLN A 149 -2.22 18.74 0.21
CA GLN A 149 -1.12 17.82 -0.07
C GLN A 149 -1.03 16.72 0.99
N THR A 150 -1.09 17.08 2.28
CA THR A 150 -1.09 16.12 3.40
C THR A 150 -2.30 15.17 3.35
N GLY A 151 -3.48 15.69 3.01
CA GLY A 151 -4.69 14.87 2.84
C GLY A 151 -4.56 13.85 1.72
N ALA A 152 -4.00 14.24 0.57
CA ALA A 152 -3.75 13.33 -0.55
C ALA A 152 -2.77 12.21 -0.15
N VAL A 153 -1.69 12.55 0.55
CA VAL A 153 -0.73 11.55 1.08
C VAL A 153 -1.41 10.62 2.09
N ALA A 154 -2.22 11.17 3.01
CA ALA A 154 -2.93 10.38 4.01
C ALA A 154 -3.92 9.38 3.37
N VAL A 155 -4.67 9.81 2.34
CA VAL A 155 -5.58 8.92 1.61
C VAL A 155 -4.81 7.81 0.90
N PHE A 156 -3.71 8.14 0.22
CA PHE A 156 -2.85 7.13 -0.41
C PHE A 156 -2.32 6.11 0.60
N LEU A 157 -1.78 6.58 1.73
CA LEU A 157 -1.30 5.71 2.80
C LEU A 157 -2.41 4.84 3.41
N ALA A 158 -3.65 5.35 3.51
CA ALA A 158 -4.78 4.59 4.04
C ALA A 158 -5.10 3.38 3.13
N TRP A 159 -5.03 3.55 1.82
CA TRP A 159 -5.20 2.42 0.90
C TRP A 159 -4.00 1.46 0.92
N MET A 160 -2.78 1.97 1.10
CA MET A 160 -1.59 1.12 1.25
C MET A 160 -1.64 0.28 2.53
N GLU A 161 -2.09 0.86 3.64
CA GLU A 161 -2.28 0.16 4.91
C GLU A 161 -3.37 -0.92 4.82
N LEU A 162 -4.44 -0.70 4.04
CA LEU A 162 -5.41 -1.77 3.75
C LEU A 162 -4.73 -3.01 3.16
N ILE A 163 -3.79 -2.84 2.23
CA ILE A 163 -3.03 -3.93 1.63
C ILE A 163 -2.24 -4.68 2.71
N LEU A 164 -1.58 -3.96 3.62
CA LEU A 164 -0.82 -4.55 4.73
C LEU A 164 -1.71 -5.35 5.69
N ILE A 165 -2.91 -4.84 6.00
CA ILE A 165 -3.88 -5.58 6.82
C ILE A 165 -4.34 -6.85 6.09
N ILE A 166 -4.65 -6.77 4.78
CA ILE A 166 -5.08 -7.89 3.92
C ILE A 166 -4.06 -9.03 3.88
N ARG A 167 -2.78 -8.76 4.14
CA ARG A 167 -1.70 -9.76 4.16
C ARG A 167 -1.96 -10.98 5.04
N LYS A 168 -2.79 -10.84 6.09
CA LYS A 168 -3.15 -11.93 7.01
C LYS A 168 -4.34 -12.79 6.51
N LEU A 169 -5.00 -12.40 5.41
CA LEU A 169 -6.12 -13.13 4.81
C LEU A 169 -5.70 -14.47 4.17
N PRO A 170 -6.57 -15.50 4.21
CA PRO A 170 -6.20 -16.84 3.79
C PRO A 170 -6.09 -17.06 2.28
N TRP A 171 -6.70 -16.22 1.44
CA TRP A 171 -6.61 -16.33 -0.01
C TRP A 171 -5.76 -15.21 -0.62
N LEU A 172 -5.94 -13.95 -0.16
CA LEU A 172 -5.23 -12.78 -0.71
C LEU A 172 -3.84 -12.59 -0.11
N GLY A 173 -3.63 -13.05 1.14
CA GLY A 173 -2.42 -12.72 1.89
C GLY A 173 -1.12 -13.24 1.28
N ILE A 174 -1.15 -14.38 0.58
CA ILE A 174 0.05 -14.94 -0.09
C ILE A 174 0.56 -13.98 -1.16
N TYR A 175 -0.36 -13.42 -1.97
CA TYR A 175 0.01 -12.48 -3.03
C TYR A 175 0.58 -11.18 -2.47
N VAL A 176 0.01 -10.68 -1.37
CA VAL A 176 0.54 -9.48 -0.70
C VAL A 176 1.94 -9.73 -0.13
N VAL A 177 2.18 -10.85 0.56
CA VAL A 177 3.51 -11.20 1.08
C VAL A 177 4.52 -11.29 -0.06
N MET A 178 4.17 -12.01 -1.13
CA MET A 178 5.01 -12.15 -2.33
C MET A 178 5.33 -10.78 -2.94
N PHE A 179 4.32 -9.92 -3.11
CA PHE A 179 4.50 -8.56 -3.64
C PHE A 179 5.44 -7.72 -2.78
N THR A 180 5.28 -7.72 -1.45
CA THR A 180 6.18 -6.98 -0.55
C THR A 180 7.62 -7.49 -0.64
N HIS A 181 7.81 -8.80 -0.81
CA HIS A 181 9.13 -9.39 -1.01
C HIS A 181 9.74 -8.98 -2.36
N ILE A 182 8.95 -8.99 -3.44
CA ILE A 182 9.38 -8.54 -4.78
C ILE A 182 9.79 -7.07 -4.75
N ILE A 183 9.02 -6.19 -4.08
CA ILE A 183 9.39 -4.79 -3.89
C ILE A 183 10.72 -4.68 -3.14
N ALA A 184 10.90 -5.44 -2.05
CA ALA A 184 12.13 -5.39 -1.27
C ALA A 184 13.35 -5.86 -2.09
N THR A 185 13.20 -6.94 -2.86
CA THR A 185 14.23 -7.41 -3.79
C THR A 185 14.53 -6.35 -4.84
N PHE A 186 13.50 -5.81 -5.49
CA PHE A 186 13.64 -4.74 -6.49
C PHE A 186 14.36 -3.51 -5.92
N ALA A 187 13.99 -3.06 -4.71
CA ALA A 187 14.58 -1.89 -4.07
C ALA A 187 16.09 -2.05 -3.82
N ARG A 188 16.56 -3.26 -3.50
CA ARG A 188 18.01 -3.53 -3.34
C ARG A 188 18.77 -3.36 -4.66
N PHE A 189 18.19 -3.81 -5.77
CA PHE A 189 18.79 -3.68 -7.11
C PHE A 189 18.59 -2.28 -7.71
N PHE A 190 17.55 -1.55 -7.29
CA PHE A 190 17.20 -0.24 -7.82
C PHE A 190 18.29 0.82 -7.64
N ILE A 191 19.15 0.68 -6.62
CA ILE A 191 20.27 1.59 -6.38
C ILE A 191 21.18 1.71 -7.61
N VAL A 192 21.44 0.61 -8.31
CA VAL A 192 22.28 0.61 -9.52
C VAL A 192 21.57 1.36 -10.65
N PHE A 193 20.26 1.17 -10.80
CA PHE A 193 19.46 1.84 -11.82
C PHE A 193 19.35 3.35 -11.56
N PHE A 194 19.24 3.74 -10.29
CA PHE A 194 19.17 5.14 -9.88
C PHE A 194 20.41 5.94 -10.31
N LEU A 195 21.60 5.33 -10.30
CA LEU A 195 22.82 5.96 -10.80
C LEU A 195 22.74 6.28 -12.31
N PHE A 196 22.21 5.34 -13.10
CA PHE A 196 21.99 5.58 -14.53
C PHE A 196 20.93 6.66 -14.76
N ILE A 197 19.83 6.66 -13.98
CA ILE A 197 18.78 7.68 -14.10
C ILE A 197 19.37 9.08 -13.90
N ILE A 198 20.19 9.28 -12.86
CA ILE A 198 20.83 10.57 -12.61
C ILE A 198 21.77 10.94 -13.77
N GLY A 199 22.63 10.02 -14.22
CA GLY A 199 23.59 10.29 -15.29
C GLY A 199 22.92 10.71 -16.60
N PHE A 200 21.86 10.01 -17.00
CA PHE A 200 21.09 10.35 -18.19
C PHE A 200 20.23 11.61 -18.00
N ALA A 201 19.61 11.81 -16.83
CA ALA A 201 18.80 13.00 -16.56
C ALA A 201 19.63 14.28 -16.60
N VAL A 202 20.84 14.27 -16.04
CA VAL A 202 21.76 15.43 -16.13
C VAL A 202 22.21 15.63 -17.58
N SER A 203 22.52 14.56 -18.31
CA SER A 203 22.91 14.65 -19.73
C SER A 203 21.79 15.22 -20.61
N PHE A 204 20.55 14.77 -20.41
CA PHE A 204 19.39 15.29 -21.12
C PHE A 204 19.08 16.73 -20.73
N HIS A 205 19.19 17.10 -19.44
CA HIS A 205 19.04 18.48 -19.00
C HIS A 205 20.04 19.41 -19.73
N MET A 206 21.31 18.99 -19.87
CA MET A 206 22.32 19.79 -20.56
C MET A 206 22.07 19.92 -22.07
N LEU A 207 21.62 18.85 -22.74
CA LEU A 207 21.47 18.82 -24.20
C LEU A 207 20.10 19.31 -24.69
N LEU A 208 19.08 19.19 -23.85
CA LEU A 208 17.68 19.49 -24.16
C LEU A 208 17.13 20.59 -23.25
N VAL A 209 17.99 21.46 -22.69
CA VAL A 209 17.56 22.57 -21.80
C VAL A 209 16.50 23.48 -22.43
N ASN A 210 16.47 23.54 -23.77
CA ASN A 210 15.50 24.30 -24.54
C ASN A 210 14.12 23.64 -24.60
N GLN A 211 14.00 22.36 -24.25
CA GLN A 211 12.73 21.64 -24.19
C GLN A 211 12.10 21.75 -22.80
N ALA A 212 10.80 22.02 -22.75
CA ALA A 212 10.07 22.22 -21.49
C ALA A 212 10.25 21.07 -20.47
N PRO A 213 10.22 19.77 -20.86
CA PRO A 213 10.40 18.67 -19.91
C PRO A 213 11.79 18.57 -19.29
N PHE A 214 12.81 19.16 -19.92
CA PHE A 214 14.21 19.04 -19.51
C PHE A 214 14.81 20.37 -19.03
N LYS A 215 14.00 21.43 -18.98
CA LYS A 215 14.44 22.78 -18.58
C LYS A 215 14.94 22.85 -17.13
N GLU A 216 14.31 22.12 -16.23
CA GLU A 216 14.70 22.03 -14.81
C GLU A 216 15.24 20.65 -14.51
N VAL A 217 16.20 20.56 -13.59
CA VAL A 217 16.84 19.29 -13.21
C VAL A 217 15.83 18.30 -12.63
N GLU A 218 14.89 18.79 -11.82
CA GLU A 218 13.83 17.97 -11.22
C GLU A 218 12.89 17.37 -12.29
N ASN A 219 12.46 18.20 -13.24
CA ASN A 219 11.61 17.78 -14.35
C ASN A 219 12.34 16.82 -15.29
N SER A 220 13.64 17.06 -15.54
CA SER A 220 14.48 16.16 -16.33
C SER A 220 14.60 14.78 -15.67
N LEU A 221 14.77 14.74 -14.34
CA LEU A 221 14.84 13.48 -13.59
C LEU A 221 13.52 12.72 -13.67
N LEU A 222 12.39 13.40 -13.48
CA LEU A 222 11.07 12.80 -13.61
C LEU A 222 10.81 12.29 -15.04
N LYS A 223 11.10 13.10 -16.07
CA LYS A 223 10.92 12.71 -17.48
C LYS A 223 11.81 11.52 -17.84
N THR A 224 13.06 11.50 -17.38
CA THR A 224 13.99 10.38 -17.58
C THR A 224 13.50 9.10 -16.88
N ALA A 225 12.94 9.22 -15.67
CA ALA A 225 12.36 8.09 -14.96
C ALA A 225 11.11 7.53 -15.67
N ILE A 226 10.25 8.38 -16.23
CA ILE A 226 9.11 7.97 -17.06
C ILE A 226 9.58 7.26 -18.32
N MET A 227 10.60 7.81 -19.00
CA MET A 227 11.20 7.19 -20.19
C MET A 227 11.83 5.82 -19.90
N MET A 228 12.29 5.56 -18.67
CA MET A 228 12.81 4.23 -18.28
C MET A 228 11.73 3.14 -18.37
N ILE A 229 10.47 3.47 -18.07
CA ILE A 229 9.34 2.52 -18.11
C ILE A 229 9.02 2.10 -19.57
N GLY A 230 9.51 2.84 -20.55
CA GLY A 230 9.33 2.56 -21.98
C GLY A 230 8.47 3.58 -22.71
N GLU A 231 8.05 4.65 -22.03
CA GLU A 231 7.28 5.75 -22.64
C GLU A 231 8.22 6.72 -23.39
N PHE A 232 8.37 6.50 -24.70
CA PHE A 232 9.20 7.33 -25.57
C PHE A 232 8.35 8.27 -26.42
N GLU A 233 8.27 9.53 -26.01
CA GLU A 233 7.66 10.57 -26.83
C GLU A 233 8.73 11.28 -27.68
N PHE A 234 9.29 10.57 -28.67
CA PHE A 234 10.35 11.14 -29.53
C PHE A 234 9.89 12.41 -30.24
N ASP A 235 8.68 12.39 -30.81
CA ASP A 235 8.18 13.52 -31.60
C ASP A 235 7.96 14.78 -30.74
N SER A 236 7.52 14.64 -29.48
CA SER A 236 7.35 15.79 -28.59
C SER A 236 8.70 16.37 -28.14
N ILE A 237 9.75 15.55 -28.05
CA ILE A 237 11.07 16.00 -27.57
C ILE A 237 11.91 16.61 -28.71
N PHE A 238 11.82 16.04 -29.92
CA PHE A 238 12.74 16.34 -31.02
C PHE A 238 12.08 17.03 -32.21
N ASN A 239 10.77 16.86 -32.42
CA ASN A 239 10.06 17.33 -33.61
C ASN A 239 8.94 18.36 -33.30
N GLU A 240 8.81 18.82 -32.06
CA GLU A 240 7.77 19.79 -31.68
C GLU A 240 7.93 21.09 -32.48
N SER A 241 6.84 21.48 -33.16
CA SER A 241 6.78 22.61 -34.07
C SER A 241 6.88 23.93 -33.33
N GLY A 242 8.11 24.38 -33.08
CA GLY A 242 8.41 25.68 -32.48
C GLY A 242 9.79 25.77 -31.82
N VAL A 243 10.37 24.64 -31.40
CA VAL A 243 11.62 24.62 -30.63
C VAL A 243 12.58 23.56 -31.18
N LYS A 244 13.60 23.99 -31.93
CA LYS A 244 14.66 23.09 -32.44
C LYS A 244 15.68 22.78 -31.33
N VAL A 245 16.09 21.52 -31.25
CA VAL A 245 17.18 21.08 -30.36
C VAL A 245 18.51 21.69 -30.81
N PHE A 246 19.28 22.26 -29.88
CA PHE A 246 20.58 22.89 -30.18
C PHE A 246 21.65 21.89 -30.63
N TYR A 247 21.69 20.71 -29.99
CA TYR A 247 22.70 19.68 -30.21
C TYR A 247 22.05 18.35 -30.66
N PRO A 248 21.39 18.31 -31.84
CA PRO A 248 20.56 17.17 -32.22
C PRO A 248 21.35 15.87 -32.34
N HIS A 249 22.56 15.90 -32.93
CA HIS A 249 23.39 14.71 -33.10
C HIS A 249 23.81 14.09 -31.76
N ALA A 250 24.30 14.90 -30.83
CA ALA A 250 24.71 14.43 -29.50
C ALA A 250 23.50 13.92 -28.70
N ALA A 251 22.37 14.62 -28.78
CA ALA A 251 21.12 14.21 -28.13
C ALA A 251 20.59 12.89 -28.68
N TYR A 252 20.61 12.66 -29.99
CA TYR A 252 20.22 11.38 -30.60
C TYR A 252 21.13 10.24 -30.16
N ILE A 253 22.45 10.45 -30.12
CA ILE A 253 23.40 9.42 -29.68
C ILE A 253 23.13 9.03 -28.22
N ILE A 254 22.99 10.00 -27.32
CA ILE A 254 22.71 9.73 -25.90
C ILE A 254 21.33 9.11 -25.71
N PHE A 255 20.33 9.53 -26.50
CA PHE A 255 19.00 8.92 -26.50
C PHE A 255 19.01 7.46 -26.95
N ILE A 256 19.74 7.12 -28.02
CA ILE A 256 19.90 5.74 -28.47
C ILE A 256 20.61 4.89 -27.39
N CYS A 257 21.70 5.42 -26.80
CA CYS A 257 22.38 4.76 -25.68
C CYS A 257 21.44 4.54 -24.49
N PHE A 258 20.60 5.52 -24.18
CA PHE A 258 19.58 5.41 -23.13
C PHE A 258 18.58 4.28 -23.42
N VAL A 259 18.02 4.22 -24.63
CA VAL A 259 17.05 3.18 -25.02
C VAL A 259 17.68 1.78 -24.90
N ILE A 260 18.92 1.61 -25.37
CA ILE A 260 19.62 0.31 -25.27
C ILE A 260 19.85 -0.07 -23.79
N VAL A 261 20.42 0.83 -22.99
CA VAL A 261 20.78 0.52 -21.61
C VAL A 261 19.55 0.39 -20.71
N MET A 262 18.67 1.38 -20.71
CA MET A 262 17.54 1.42 -19.78
C MET A 262 16.39 0.51 -20.22
N SER A 263 16.00 0.56 -21.49
CA SER A 263 14.78 -0.14 -21.94
C SER A 263 15.03 -1.56 -22.41
N ILE A 264 16.20 -1.84 -22.98
CA ILE A 264 16.50 -3.19 -23.46
C ILE A 264 17.27 -3.96 -22.39
N ILE A 265 18.35 -3.42 -21.85
CA ILE A 265 19.18 -4.18 -20.89
C ILE A 265 18.51 -4.21 -19.51
N ILE A 266 18.21 -3.05 -18.93
CA ILE A 266 17.74 -2.97 -17.53
C ILE A 266 16.31 -3.50 -17.36
N MET A 267 15.36 -3.15 -18.23
CA MET A 267 13.99 -3.68 -18.11
C MET A 267 13.94 -5.20 -18.26
N ASN A 268 14.69 -5.77 -19.22
CA ASN A 268 14.73 -7.22 -19.38
C ASN A 268 15.46 -7.91 -18.21
N LEU A 269 16.48 -7.28 -17.62
CA LEU A 269 17.13 -7.78 -16.41
C LEU A 269 16.17 -7.78 -15.21
N LEU A 270 15.39 -6.72 -15.03
CA LEU A 270 14.40 -6.59 -13.95
C LEU A 270 13.36 -7.72 -14.03
N VAL A 271 12.81 -7.93 -15.23
CA VAL A 271 11.85 -9.02 -15.48
C VAL A 271 12.53 -10.38 -15.31
N GLY A 272 13.74 -10.55 -15.81
CA GLY A 272 14.52 -11.79 -15.68
C GLY A 272 14.78 -12.19 -14.23
N LEU A 273 15.21 -11.24 -13.39
CA LEU A 273 15.43 -11.46 -11.95
C LEU A 273 14.13 -11.81 -11.22
N ALA A 274 13.04 -11.10 -11.53
CA ALA A 274 11.75 -11.34 -10.89
C ALA A 274 11.15 -12.71 -11.26
N VAL A 275 11.36 -13.17 -12.49
CA VAL A 275 10.83 -14.45 -12.99
C VAL A 275 11.63 -15.64 -12.44
N ASP A 276 12.95 -15.50 -12.29
CA ASP A 276 13.80 -16.58 -11.75
C ASP A 276 13.51 -16.83 -10.26
N ASP A 277 13.32 -15.75 -9.48
CA ASP A 277 13.09 -15.84 -8.04
C ASP A 277 11.65 -16.21 -7.64
N ILE A 278 10.68 -16.18 -8.56
CA ILE A 278 9.24 -16.25 -8.21
C ILE A 278 8.85 -17.50 -7.41
N LYS A 279 9.45 -18.66 -7.73
CA LYS A 279 9.14 -19.94 -7.07
C LYS A 279 9.63 -19.97 -5.64
N GLY A 280 10.87 -19.53 -5.41
CA GLY A 280 11.45 -19.45 -4.07
C GLY A 280 10.71 -18.43 -3.20
N VAL A 281 10.36 -17.27 -3.77
CA VAL A 281 9.57 -16.24 -3.08
C VAL A 281 8.17 -16.76 -2.73
N GLN A 282 7.55 -17.57 -3.59
CA GLN A 282 6.24 -18.16 -3.30
C GLN A 282 6.26 -19.11 -2.11
N GLU A 283 7.22 -20.03 -2.07
CA GLU A 283 7.37 -20.97 -0.93
C GLU A 283 7.64 -20.20 0.37
N GLN A 284 8.54 -19.22 0.33
CA GLN A 284 8.83 -18.35 1.47
C GLN A 284 7.62 -17.53 1.90
N ALA A 285 6.79 -17.06 0.97
CA ALA A 285 5.59 -16.30 1.27
C ALA A 285 4.53 -17.16 1.98
N VAL A 286 4.38 -18.43 1.60
CA VAL A 286 3.49 -19.38 2.28
C VAL A 286 3.94 -19.60 3.72
N LEU A 287 5.24 -19.84 3.95
CA LEU A 287 5.80 -20.04 5.29
C LEU A 287 5.66 -18.78 6.15
N THR A 288 6.08 -17.62 5.63
CA THR A 288 5.96 -16.32 6.32
C THR A 288 4.51 -16.04 6.72
N ARG A 289 3.55 -16.34 5.83
CA ARG A 289 2.12 -16.20 6.13
C ARG A 289 1.67 -17.11 7.26
N LYS A 290 2.09 -18.36 7.28
CA LYS A 290 1.75 -19.29 8.38
C LYS A 290 2.31 -18.79 9.71
N GLY A 291 3.55 -18.29 9.72
CA GLY A 291 4.17 -17.64 10.88
C GLY A 291 3.33 -16.47 11.41
N MET A 292 2.93 -15.54 10.54
CA MET A 292 2.07 -14.42 10.93
C MET A 292 0.72 -14.84 11.52
N GLN A 293 0.15 -15.97 11.07
CA GLN A 293 -1.09 -16.50 11.65
C GLN A 293 -0.89 -17.04 13.07
N VAL A 294 0.24 -17.69 13.32
CA VAL A 294 0.61 -18.19 14.66
C VAL A 294 0.87 -17.01 15.59
N GLU A 295 1.64 -16.02 15.15
CA GLU A 295 1.94 -14.82 15.94
C GLU A 295 0.65 -14.05 16.30
N LEU A 296 -0.25 -13.86 15.34
CA LEU A 296 -1.55 -13.25 15.61
C LEU A 296 -2.37 -14.05 16.62
N ALA A 297 -2.34 -15.38 16.55
CA ALA A 297 -3.05 -16.23 17.49
C ALA A 297 -2.50 -16.09 18.91
N LEU A 298 -1.17 -16.10 19.05
CA LEU A 298 -0.47 -15.92 20.33
C LEU A 298 -0.71 -14.50 20.91
N ALA A 299 -0.65 -13.46 20.08
CA ALA A 299 -0.90 -12.09 20.51
C ALA A 299 -2.34 -11.89 21.00
N VAL A 300 -3.31 -12.54 20.36
CA VAL A 300 -4.70 -12.57 20.83
C VAL A 300 -4.80 -13.32 22.15
N GLU A 301 -4.17 -14.49 22.26
CA GLU A 301 -4.20 -15.30 23.48
C GLU A 301 -3.62 -14.55 24.67
N ALA A 302 -2.50 -13.84 24.49
CA ALA A 302 -1.85 -13.04 25.53
C ALA A 302 -2.71 -11.84 25.99
N LYS A 303 -3.55 -11.28 25.11
CA LYS A 303 -4.43 -10.13 25.42
C LYS A 303 -5.80 -10.56 25.97
N LEU A 304 -6.15 -11.85 25.92
CA LEU A 304 -7.44 -12.32 26.40
C LEU A 304 -7.43 -12.50 27.93
N PRO A 305 -8.54 -12.14 28.61
CA PRO A 305 -8.69 -12.43 30.03
C PRO A 305 -8.60 -13.93 30.35
N GLU A 306 -8.01 -14.27 31.50
CA GLU A 306 -7.79 -15.67 31.91
C GLU A 306 -9.06 -16.53 31.93
N PHE A 307 -10.22 -15.93 32.17
CA PHE A 307 -11.49 -16.68 32.19
C PHE A 307 -11.90 -17.21 30.81
N ILE A 308 -11.48 -16.54 29.71
CA ILE A 308 -11.77 -16.95 28.34
C ILE A 308 -10.77 -18.03 27.88
N THR A 309 -9.49 -17.84 28.21
CA THR A 309 -8.44 -18.81 27.86
C THR A 309 -8.66 -20.14 28.58
N ARG A 310 -8.92 -20.11 29.89
CA ARG A 310 -9.19 -21.33 30.69
C ARG A 310 -10.43 -22.11 30.22
N LYS A 311 -11.44 -21.44 29.67
CA LYS A 311 -12.66 -22.10 29.16
C LYS A 311 -12.45 -22.82 27.82
N ASN A 312 -11.49 -22.35 27.02
CA ASN A 312 -11.26 -22.87 25.66
C ASN A 312 -10.08 -23.85 25.56
N ILE A 313 -9.24 -23.96 26.60
CA ILE A 313 -8.16 -24.93 26.65
C ILE A 313 -8.73 -26.28 27.12
N GLN A 314 -8.84 -27.24 26.21
CA GLN A 314 -9.11 -28.63 26.60
C GLN A 314 -7.83 -29.27 27.12
N THR A 315 -7.73 -29.43 28.44
CA THR A 315 -6.58 -30.04 29.11
C THR A 315 -6.59 -31.56 29.09
N GLU A 316 -7.76 -32.20 28.89
CA GLU A 316 -7.90 -33.66 28.89
C GLU A 316 -8.73 -34.15 27.70
N TRP A 317 -8.14 -35.04 26.90
CA TRP A 317 -8.84 -35.78 25.85
C TRP A 317 -9.26 -37.16 26.38
N LYS A 318 -10.55 -37.32 26.69
CA LYS A 318 -11.10 -38.59 27.17
C LYS A 318 -11.49 -39.49 26.00
N VAL A 319 -10.54 -40.27 25.50
CA VAL A 319 -10.77 -41.27 24.44
C VAL A 319 -11.49 -42.47 25.06
N LYS A 320 -12.73 -42.74 24.61
CA LYS A 320 -13.48 -43.97 24.98
C LYS A 320 -13.23 -45.03 23.89
N PRO A 321 -12.48 -46.11 24.16
CA PRO A 321 -12.11 -47.09 23.13
C PRO A 321 -13.28 -47.96 22.64
N ASN A 322 -14.43 -47.92 23.32
CA ASN A 322 -15.57 -48.79 23.01
C ASN A 322 -16.89 -48.17 23.49
N ALA A 323 -17.17 -46.94 23.11
CA ALA A 323 -18.50 -46.35 23.36
C ALA A 323 -19.52 -47.04 22.43
N SER A 324 -20.49 -47.73 23.00
CA SER A 324 -21.63 -48.29 22.26
C SER A 324 -22.32 -47.17 21.50
N ALA A 325 -22.36 -47.26 20.18
CA ALA A 325 -23.05 -46.30 19.35
C ALA A 325 -24.54 -46.28 19.72
N ASP A 326 -25.01 -45.18 20.27
CA ASP A 326 -26.45 -44.93 20.35
C ASP A 326 -27.00 -44.96 18.93
N ILE A 327 -28.07 -45.72 18.73
CA ILE A 327 -28.68 -46.05 17.43
C ILE A 327 -29.04 -44.79 16.62
N CYS A 328 -29.27 -43.65 17.27
CA CYS A 328 -29.57 -42.37 16.62
C CYS A 328 -28.33 -41.57 16.15
N SER A 329 -27.12 -42.01 16.50
CA SER A 329 -25.85 -41.38 16.11
C SER A 329 -25.14 -42.10 14.96
N GLY A 330 -25.67 -43.24 14.49
CA GLY A 330 -25.02 -44.09 13.49
C GLY A 330 -24.82 -43.45 12.12
N LEU A 331 -25.72 -42.54 11.70
CA LEU A 331 -25.62 -41.90 10.39
C LEU A 331 -24.68 -40.68 10.37
N THR A 332 -24.67 -39.90 11.44
CA THR A 332 -23.79 -38.72 11.57
C THR A 332 -22.42 -39.08 12.11
N GLY A 333 -22.34 -40.04 13.04
CA GLY A 333 -21.11 -40.52 13.65
C GLY A 333 -20.24 -41.36 12.73
N ALA A 334 -20.81 -42.18 11.83
CA ALA A 334 -20.01 -42.98 10.89
C ALA A 334 -19.31 -42.13 9.81
N ILE A 335 -19.95 -41.03 9.38
CA ILE A 335 -19.38 -40.09 8.40
C ILE A 335 -18.32 -39.18 9.06
N PHE A 336 -18.55 -38.79 10.32
CA PHE A 336 -17.65 -37.90 11.06
C PHE A 336 -16.43 -38.65 11.67
N SER A 337 -16.61 -39.89 12.14
CA SER A 337 -15.55 -40.72 12.73
C SER A 337 -14.49 -41.13 11.71
N ARG A 338 -14.89 -41.49 10.48
CA ARG A 338 -13.94 -41.91 9.43
C ARG A 338 -13.09 -40.76 8.91
N LYS A 339 -13.65 -39.54 8.86
CA LYS A 339 -12.89 -38.30 8.55
C LYS A 339 -11.94 -37.95 9.68
N ASN A 340 -12.39 -38.04 10.93
CA ASN A 340 -11.57 -37.67 12.08
C ASN A 340 -10.44 -38.67 12.35
N PHE A 341 -10.61 -39.98 12.12
CA PHE A 341 -9.52 -40.93 12.22
C PHE A 341 -8.45 -40.68 11.15
N LYS A 342 -8.85 -40.33 9.93
CA LYS A 342 -7.90 -39.96 8.87
C LYS A 342 -7.13 -38.68 9.24
N VAL A 343 -7.81 -37.66 9.76
CA VAL A 343 -7.19 -36.44 10.27
C VAL A 343 -6.30 -36.70 11.49
N LEU A 344 -6.63 -37.67 12.35
CA LEU A 344 -5.82 -38.05 13.51
C LEU A 344 -4.58 -38.85 13.10
N VAL A 345 -4.69 -39.74 12.10
CA VAL A 345 -3.55 -40.45 11.49
C VAL A 345 -2.64 -39.46 10.75
N GLU A 346 -3.22 -38.46 10.10
CA GLU A 346 -2.50 -37.38 9.39
C GLU A 346 -1.92 -36.32 10.36
N ALA A 347 -2.50 -36.18 11.56
CA ALA A 347 -1.95 -35.35 12.64
C ALA A 347 -0.97 -36.10 13.56
N LEU A 348 -1.01 -37.44 13.60
CA LEU A 348 0.02 -38.28 14.22
C LEU A 348 1.25 -38.43 13.30
N ASN A 349 1.06 -38.27 11.99
CA ASN A 349 2.12 -38.09 11.00
C ASN A 349 2.06 -36.67 10.39
N PRO A 350 2.18 -35.60 11.19
CA PRO A 350 2.23 -34.27 10.62
C PRO A 350 3.58 -34.17 9.90
N GLU A 351 3.55 -34.05 8.57
CA GLU A 351 4.73 -33.72 7.75
C GLU A 351 5.80 -34.81 7.55
N LEU A 352 5.43 -36.09 7.44
CA LEU A 352 6.32 -37.02 6.73
C LEU A 352 6.23 -36.79 5.21
N ASP A 353 5.03 -36.67 4.63
CA ASP A 353 4.87 -36.67 3.16
C ASP A 353 5.57 -35.51 2.44
N ASP A 354 5.58 -34.29 3.00
CA ASP A 354 6.20 -33.13 2.33
C ASP A 354 7.72 -33.03 2.58
N ILE A 355 8.21 -33.38 3.77
CA ILE A 355 9.66 -33.47 4.05
C ILE A 355 10.28 -34.66 3.31
N GLU A 356 9.56 -35.78 3.21
CA GLU A 356 9.97 -37.00 2.50
C GLU A 356 9.92 -36.78 0.99
N LYS A 357 8.95 -36.04 0.44
CA LYS A 357 8.97 -35.55 -0.96
C LYS A 357 10.16 -34.63 -1.24
N VAL A 358 10.51 -33.73 -0.32
CA VAL A 358 11.69 -32.84 -0.48
C VAL A 358 12.99 -33.66 -0.40
N MET A 359 13.08 -34.61 0.53
CA MET A 359 14.23 -35.52 0.63
C MET A 359 14.36 -36.45 -0.57
N GLU A 360 13.26 -36.98 -1.11
CA GLU A 360 13.24 -37.84 -2.29
C GLU A 360 13.57 -37.06 -3.57
N LYS A 361 13.07 -35.82 -3.71
CA LYS A 361 13.45 -34.89 -4.77
C LYS A 361 14.95 -34.58 -4.71
N ASN A 362 15.51 -34.31 -3.53
CA ASN A 362 16.96 -34.08 -3.36
C ASN A 362 17.79 -35.35 -3.64
N LYS A 363 17.30 -36.54 -3.25
CA LYS A 363 17.95 -37.82 -3.56
C LYS A 363 17.99 -38.12 -5.06
N ASN A 364 16.92 -37.78 -5.77
CA ASN A 364 16.83 -37.96 -7.23
C ASN A 364 17.72 -36.96 -7.99
N VAL A 365 17.84 -35.73 -7.51
CA VAL A 365 18.80 -34.74 -8.04
C VAL A 365 20.25 -35.21 -7.83
N LEU A 366 20.57 -35.75 -6.65
CA LEU A 366 21.90 -36.29 -6.35
C LEU A 366 22.25 -37.53 -7.20
N LYS A 367 21.28 -38.42 -7.46
CA LYS A 367 21.45 -39.57 -8.35
C LYS A 367 21.62 -39.16 -9.82
N LEU A 368 20.98 -38.09 -10.28
CA LEU A 368 21.15 -37.56 -11.64
C LEU A 368 22.52 -36.92 -11.84
N ASN A 369 23.11 -36.35 -10.79
CA ASN A 369 24.45 -35.76 -10.83
C ASN A 369 25.59 -36.78 -10.61
N SER A 370 25.29 -38.00 -10.16
CA SER A 370 26.29 -39.07 -9.98
C SER A 370 26.42 -40.03 -11.16
N VAL A 371 25.68 -39.79 -12.26
CA VAL A 371 25.67 -40.64 -13.48
C VAL A 371 26.21 -39.87 -14.71
N LYS A 372 26.95 -38.78 -14.50
CA LYS A 372 27.72 -38.10 -15.55
C LYS A 372 29.20 -38.16 -15.30
#